data_AF-A0A7C8NA01-F1
#
_entry.id   AF-A0A7C8NA01-F1
#
_cell.length_a   1.000
_cell.length_b   1.000
_cell.length_c   1.000
_cell.angle_alpha   90.00
_cell.angle_beta   90.00
_cell.angle_gamma   90.00
#
_symmetry.space_group_name_H-M   'P 1'
#
loop_
_entity.id
_entity.type
_entity.pdbx_description
1 polymer ?
#
loop_
_entity_poly.entity_id
_entity_poly.type
_entity_poly.pdbx_seq_one_letter_code
_entity_poly.pdbx_strand_id
1 'polypeptide(L)'
;MLSFSIRARIPQYLHSSSSGSALLFSKPVLYRLPSRNMSPSAPVRMIQTAACLVIGDEVLNGKIVDTNSPFFAKYCFSLGLDLKRVEVIPDDEADIIEAVRRMSEKYDFVVTSGGIGPTHDDVTYPSIAKAFNVPLEIHDETRQRMRKLWKSKRNEATFDWDTPSNRLTAKLRMATLPTGAGCRAYFPSEELWVPIAIVNDNVHILPGIPLLFQQMLTGLEKELVPRIEASSRNIFRLMISTPQPESQMADYLTSLQEKVQERGVKVGSYPRWGKPRNTVTLVGRDREYIEGLVEEVSKQLEGVRVSVEGEDDSEGDEAVEGV
;
A
#
# COMPACT_ATOMS: atom_id res chain seq x y z
N MET A 1 -26.10 -52.97 16.00
CA MET A 1 -26.69 -53.45 17.28
C MET A 1 -25.70 -54.37 17.96
N LEU A 2 -25.66 -54.34 19.29
CA LEU A 2 -24.87 -55.14 20.24
C LEU A 2 -23.50 -54.58 20.66
N SER A 3 -23.57 -53.81 21.76
CA SER A 3 -22.55 -53.63 22.79
C SER A 3 -22.51 -54.89 23.67
N PHE A 4 -21.34 -55.29 24.18
CA PHE A 4 -21.19 -55.77 25.56
C PHE A 4 -19.73 -55.66 26.05
N SER A 5 -19.60 -55.23 27.30
CA SER A 5 -18.40 -54.93 28.09
C SER A 5 -18.14 -56.05 29.09
N ILE A 6 -16.88 -56.42 29.37
CA ILE A 6 -16.47 -57.07 30.63
C ILE A 6 -15.07 -56.60 31.08
N ARG A 7 -14.98 -56.30 32.38
CA ARG A 7 -13.85 -55.76 33.16
C ARG A 7 -12.83 -56.81 33.64
N ALA A 8 -11.57 -56.36 33.70
CA ALA A 8 -10.56 -56.42 34.77
C ALA A 8 -10.03 -57.75 35.36
N ARG A 9 -8.70 -57.79 35.58
CA ARG A 9 -8.05 -58.26 36.82
C ARG A 9 -6.63 -57.66 37.00
N ILE A 10 -6.36 -57.30 38.26
CA ILE A 10 -5.09 -56.80 38.84
C ILE A 10 -4.27 -58.00 39.34
N PRO A 11 -2.96 -57.83 39.62
CA PRO A 11 -2.42 -58.37 40.88
C PRO A 11 -1.67 -57.34 41.73
N GLN A 12 -1.94 -57.43 43.04
CA GLN A 12 -1.25 -56.76 44.14
C GLN A 12 -0.03 -57.58 44.57
N TYR A 13 0.99 -56.93 45.15
CA TYR A 13 1.79 -57.49 46.24
C TYR A 13 2.11 -56.43 47.30
N LEU A 14 2.04 -56.86 48.56
CA LEU A 14 2.08 -56.09 49.81
C LEU A 14 3.47 -56.00 50.48
N HIS A 15 3.62 -54.93 51.29
CA HIS A 15 4.25 -54.77 52.62
C HIS A 15 5.73 -55.03 52.94
N SER A 16 6.40 -54.00 53.51
CA SER A 16 6.76 -53.84 54.96
C SER A 16 7.83 -52.71 55.13
N SER A 17 7.49 -51.56 55.73
CA SER A 17 7.80 -51.06 57.10
C SER A 17 9.28 -50.91 57.50
N SER A 18 9.77 -49.67 57.72
CA SER A 18 10.22 -49.15 59.04
C SER A 18 10.86 -47.75 58.95
N SER A 19 10.65 -47.01 60.04
CA SER A 19 11.01 -45.63 60.43
C SER A 19 12.44 -45.14 60.17
N GLY A 20 12.58 -43.84 59.90
CA GLY A 20 13.87 -43.13 59.94
C GLY A 20 13.72 -41.64 59.60
N SER A 21 13.68 -40.79 60.60
CA SER A 21 13.68 -39.32 60.48
C SER A 21 15.04 -38.81 60.00
N ALA A 22 15.07 -38.03 58.92
CA ALA A 22 16.14 -37.06 58.65
C ALA A 22 15.65 -36.02 57.62
N LEU A 23 15.50 -34.78 58.07
CA LEU A 23 15.30 -33.60 57.24
C LEU A 23 16.52 -33.39 56.34
N LEU A 24 16.34 -33.50 55.02
CA LEU A 24 17.33 -33.09 54.02
C LEU A 24 16.64 -32.18 53.01
N PHE A 25 17.05 -30.91 53.01
CA PHE A 25 16.65 -29.89 52.05
C PHE A 25 17.03 -30.34 50.62
N SER A 26 16.03 -30.71 49.81
CA SER A 26 16.21 -30.94 48.37
C SER A 26 16.03 -29.62 47.60
N LYS A 27 17.06 -29.23 46.84
CA LYS A 27 17.08 -28.09 45.92
C LYS A 27 15.91 -28.17 44.90
N PRO A 28 15.36 -27.04 44.43
CA PRO A 28 14.27 -27.06 43.47
C PRO A 28 14.74 -27.64 42.12
N VAL A 29 13.96 -28.59 41.61
CA VAL A 29 14.12 -29.15 40.26
C VAL A 29 13.70 -28.07 39.27
N LEU A 30 14.68 -27.52 38.55
CA LEU A 30 14.46 -26.58 37.46
C LEU A 30 13.94 -27.38 36.24
N TYR A 31 12.64 -27.32 35.96
CA TYR A 31 12.11 -27.82 34.69
C TYR A 31 12.63 -26.93 33.56
N ARG A 32 13.58 -27.45 32.77
CA ARG A 32 14.08 -26.80 31.57
C ARG A 32 13.01 -26.96 30.48
N LEU A 33 12.22 -25.91 30.22
CA LEU A 33 11.34 -25.86 29.06
C LEU A 33 12.20 -26.04 27.78
N PRO A 34 11.80 -26.89 26.82
CA PRO A 34 12.54 -27.01 25.57
C PRO A 34 12.50 -25.66 24.86
N SER A 35 13.69 -25.16 24.54
CA SER A 35 13.88 -23.98 23.71
C SER A 35 13.13 -24.17 22.41
N ARG A 36 12.11 -23.35 22.19
CA ARG A 36 11.35 -23.29 20.94
C ARG A 36 12.35 -22.88 19.87
N ASN A 37 12.87 -23.85 19.12
CA ASN A 37 13.61 -23.59 17.90
C ASN A 37 12.67 -22.77 17.00
N MET A 38 12.93 -21.47 16.93
CA MET A 38 12.32 -20.62 15.92
C MET A 38 12.82 -21.16 14.59
N SER A 39 11.91 -21.79 13.84
CA SER A 39 12.08 -21.98 12.41
C SER A 39 12.50 -20.64 11.79
N PRO A 40 13.46 -20.60 10.86
CA PRO A 40 13.79 -19.37 10.15
C PRO A 40 12.49 -18.84 9.54
N SER A 41 12.15 -17.59 9.88
CA SER A 41 11.01 -16.89 9.28
C SER A 41 11.14 -16.98 7.77
N ALA A 42 10.04 -17.27 7.07
CA ALA A 42 10.00 -17.26 5.61
C ALA A 42 10.68 -15.99 5.08
N PRO A 43 11.44 -16.07 3.96
CA PRO A 43 12.15 -14.92 3.43
C PRO A 43 11.16 -13.79 3.16
N VAL A 44 11.48 -12.60 3.66
CA VAL A 44 10.66 -11.40 3.44
C VAL A 44 10.63 -11.12 1.94
N ARG A 45 9.45 -11.17 1.33
CA ARG A 45 9.29 -10.87 -0.10
C ARG A 45 9.58 -9.39 -0.34
N MET A 46 10.62 -9.13 -1.13
CA MET A 46 10.99 -7.79 -1.57
C MET A 46 9.95 -7.23 -2.56
N ILE A 47 9.77 -5.92 -2.51
CA ILE A 47 8.81 -5.15 -3.33
C ILE A 47 9.62 -4.26 -4.27
N GLN A 48 9.36 -4.40 -5.57
CA GLN A 48 9.96 -3.53 -6.59
C GLN A 48 8.89 -2.83 -7.43
N THR A 49 7.80 -3.53 -7.74
CA THR A 49 6.76 -3.04 -8.63
C THR A 49 5.47 -2.70 -7.88
N ALA A 50 4.82 -1.62 -8.31
CA ALA A 50 3.54 -1.20 -7.77
C ALA A 50 2.47 -1.05 -8.86
N ALA A 51 1.20 -1.19 -8.48
CA ALA A 51 0.05 -0.84 -9.30
C ALA A 51 -1.07 -0.20 -8.47
N CYS A 52 -1.85 0.67 -9.10
CA CYS A 52 -3.00 1.34 -8.49
C CYS A 52 -4.28 0.97 -9.23
N LEU A 53 -5.31 0.58 -8.50
CA LEU A 53 -6.66 0.33 -9.00
C LEU A 53 -7.62 1.34 -8.37
N VAL A 54 -8.02 2.35 -9.13
CA VAL A 54 -9.02 3.33 -8.71
C VAL A 54 -10.40 2.77 -9.07
N ILE A 55 -11.29 2.69 -8.09
CA ILE A 55 -12.63 2.11 -8.21
C ILE A 55 -13.61 3.22 -7.88
N GLY A 56 -14.41 3.62 -8.87
CA GLY A 56 -15.33 4.74 -8.72
C GLY A 56 -15.95 5.19 -10.04
N ASP A 57 -17.26 5.01 -10.20
CA ASP A 57 -18.00 5.50 -11.37
C ASP A 57 -17.88 7.01 -11.55
N GLU A 58 -17.78 7.78 -10.46
CA GLU A 58 -17.62 9.23 -10.47
C GLU A 58 -16.30 9.71 -11.07
N VAL A 59 -15.27 8.85 -11.08
CA VAL A 59 -14.01 9.14 -11.77
C VAL A 59 -14.20 8.89 -13.27
N LEU A 60 -14.82 7.78 -13.65
CA LEU A 60 -15.06 7.42 -15.05
C LEU A 60 -16.01 8.37 -15.76
N ASN A 61 -17.05 8.85 -15.07
CA ASN A 61 -17.99 9.81 -15.63
C ASN A 61 -17.53 11.28 -15.52
N GLY A 62 -16.31 11.51 -14.99
CA GLY A 62 -15.69 12.84 -14.91
C GLY A 62 -16.29 13.78 -13.87
N LYS A 63 -17.15 13.29 -12.97
CA LYS A 63 -17.71 14.10 -11.87
C LYS A 63 -16.63 14.53 -10.88
N ILE A 64 -15.62 13.69 -10.65
CA ILE A 64 -14.45 14.04 -9.85
C ILE A 64 -13.17 13.79 -10.63
N VAL A 65 -12.14 14.57 -10.32
CA VAL A 65 -10.78 14.34 -10.81
C VAL A 65 -10.08 13.39 -9.84
N ASP A 66 -9.50 12.31 -10.37
CA ASP A 66 -8.65 11.42 -9.58
C ASP A 66 -7.40 12.17 -9.10
N THR A 67 -7.27 12.30 -7.79
CA THR A 67 -6.11 12.90 -7.10
C THR A 67 -5.31 11.86 -6.30
N ASN A 68 -5.80 10.63 -6.20
CA ASN A 68 -5.17 9.56 -5.44
C ASN A 68 -4.09 8.87 -6.24
N SER A 69 -4.33 8.54 -7.52
CA SER A 69 -3.29 7.92 -8.33
C SER A 69 -2.09 8.83 -8.58
N PRO A 70 -2.22 10.17 -8.78
CA PRO A 70 -1.06 11.06 -8.85
C PRO A 70 -0.30 11.15 -7.53
N PHE A 71 -1.00 11.15 -6.38
CA PHE A 71 -0.35 11.08 -5.07
C PHE A 71 0.42 9.76 -4.92
N PHE A 72 -0.20 8.63 -5.26
CA PHE A 72 0.42 7.31 -5.18
C PHE A 72 1.63 7.18 -6.11
N ALA A 73 1.60 7.80 -7.29
CA ALA A 73 2.75 7.86 -8.20
C ALA A 73 3.93 8.60 -7.56
N LYS A 74 3.67 9.75 -6.91
CA LYS A 74 4.70 10.50 -6.16
C LYS A 74 5.23 9.69 -4.98
N TYR A 75 4.35 9.00 -4.26
CA TYR A 75 4.71 8.11 -3.14
C TYR A 75 5.57 6.93 -3.58
N CYS A 76 5.20 6.24 -4.66
CA CYS A 76 6.03 5.16 -5.23
C CYS A 76 7.40 5.70 -5.65
N PHE A 77 7.42 6.85 -6.33
CA PHE A 77 8.66 7.50 -6.73
C PHE A 77 9.54 7.81 -5.52
N SER A 78 9.03 8.42 -4.45
CA SER A 78 9.85 8.75 -3.27
C SER A 78 10.43 7.51 -2.57
N LEU A 79 9.75 6.37 -2.65
CA LEU A 79 10.22 5.10 -2.12
C LEU A 79 11.12 4.31 -3.09
N GLY A 80 11.23 4.73 -4.35
CA GLY A 80 11.99 4.03 -5.39
C GLY A 80 11.27 2.82 -6.00
N LEU A 81 9.95 2.73 -5.82
CA LEU A 81 9.08 1.72 -6.41
C LEU A 81 8.73 2.09 -7.85
N ASP A 82 8.75 1.10 -8.74
CA ASP A 82 8.32 1.26 -10.12
C ASP A 82 6.78 1.12 -10.18
N LEU A 83 6.06 2.25 -10.19
CA LEU A 83 4.63 2.24 -10.49
C LEU A 83 4.44 1.84 -11.96
N LYS A 84 3.99 0.61 -12.19
CA LYS A 84 3.87 0.03 -13.53
C LYS A 84 2.54 0.32 -14.20
N ARG A 85 1.49 0.53 -13.40
CA ARG A 85 0.12 0.61 -13.91
C ARG A 85 -0.80 1.35 -12.95
N VAL A 86 -1.65 2.18 -13.54
CA VAL A 86 -2.84 2.75 -12.90
C VAL A 86 -4.01 2.37 -13.80
N GLU A 87 -5.07 1.81 -13.22
CA GLU A 87 -6.34 1.58 -13.91
C GLU A 87 -7.46 2.23 -13.11
N VAL A 88 -8.43 2.82 -13.83
CA VAL A 88 -9.69 3.31 -13.27
C VAL A 88 -10.79 2.41 -13.80
N ILE A 89 -11.60 1.84 -12.90
CA ILE A 89 -12.66 0.87 -13.23
C ILE A 89 -13.97 1.26 -12.52
N PRO A 90 -15.13 0.78 -13.01
CA PRO A 90 -16.42 1.06 -12.38
C PRO A 90 -16.56 0.33 -11.04
N ASP A 91 -17.59 0.71 -10.27
CA ASP A 91 -18.03 -0.01 -9.06
C ASP A 91 -18.77 -1.31 -9.42
N ASP A 92 -18.14 -2.17 -10.22
CA ASP A 92 -18.66 -3.46 -10.67
C ASP A 92 -17.83 -4.63 -10.13
N GLU A 93 -18.51 -5.65 -9.60
CA GLU A 93 -17.86 -6.80 -8.98
C GLU A 93 -16.97 -7.59 -9.95
N ALA A 94 -17.43 -7.80 -11.19
CA ALA A 94 -16.69 -8.60 -12.17
C ALA A 94 -15.42 -7.87 -12.63
N ASP A 95 -15.51 -6.56 -12.87
CA ASP A 95 -14.37 -5.72 -13.22
C ASP A 95 -13.32 -5.66 -12.09
N ILE A 96 -13.77 -5.49 -10.83
CA ILE A 96 -12.87 -5.49 -9.67
C ILE A 96 -12.16 -6.84 -9.54
N ILE A 97 -12.89 -7.96 -9.67
CA ILE A 97 -12.32 -9.32 -9.57
C ILE A 97 -11.27 -9.56 -10.66
N GLU A 98 -11.55 -9.19 -11.90
CA GLU A 98 -10.60 -9.34 -13.01
C GLU A 98 -9.34 -8.53 -12.73
N ALA A 99 -9.50 -7.24 -12.48
CA ALA A 99 -8.38 -6.30 -12.38
C ALA A 99 -7.48 -6.63 -11.19
N VAL A 100 -8.07 -6.89 -10.01
CA VAL A 100 -7.28 -7.14 -8.80
C VAL A 100 -6.47 -8.43 -8.91
N ARG A 101 -7.01 -9.49 -9.53
CA ARG A 101 -6.28 -10.76 -9.72
C ARG A 101 -5.11 -10.56 -10.67
N ARG A 102 -5.39 -9.94 -11.83
CA ARG A 102 -4.37 -9.65 -12.84
C ARG A 102 -3.26 -8.75 -12.30
N MET A 103 -3.60 -7.72 -11.50
CA MET A 103 -2.60 -6.84 -10.88
C MET A 103 -1.82 -7.55 -9.78
N SER A 104 -2.49 -8.32 -8.91
CA SER A 104 -1.85 -9.04 -7.81
C SER A 104 -0.88 -10.11 -8.30
N GLU A 105 -1.16 -10.75 -9.44
CA GLU A 105 -0.26 -11.70 -10.08
C GLU A 105 0.99 -11.01 -10.67
N LYS A 106 0.82 -9.83 -11.27
CA LYS A 106 1.88 -9.14 -12.01
C LYS A 106 2.77 -8.22 -11.18
N TYR A 107 2.29 -7.73 -10.03
CA TYR A 107 2.96 -6.68 -9.27
C TYR A 107 3.10 -7.02 -7.78
N ASP A 108 4.14 -6.48 -7.15
CA ASP A 108 4.49 -6.80 -5.75
C ASP A 108 3.68 -6.01 -4.73
N PHE A 109 3.17 -4.84 -5.11
CA PHE A 109 2.39 -3.95 -4.25
C PHE A 109 1.21 -3.35 -5.02
N VAL A 110 0.02 -3.86 -4.77
CA VAL A 110 -1.21 -3.37 -5.40
C VAL A 110 -1.99 -2.56 -4.38
N VAL A 111 -2.35 -1.33 -4.73
CA VAL A 111 -3.20 -0.46 -3.92
C VAL A 111 -4.52 -0.25 -4.64
N THR A 112 -5.64 -0.38 -3.92
CA THR A 112 -6.93 0.06 -4.41
C THR A 112 -7.34 1.38 -3.78
N SER A 113 -8.18 2.15 -4.46
CA SER A 113 -8.77 3.38 -3.91
C SER A 113 -10.24 3.46 -4.27
N GLY A 114 -11.13 3.44 -3.28
CA GLY A 114 -12.58 3.60 -3.47
C GLY A 114 -13.41 2.33 -3.22
N GLY A 115 -14.73 2.48 -3.26
CA GLY A 115 -15.73 1.40 -3.10
C GLY A 115 -15.76 0.69 -1.74
N ILE A 116 -15.34 1.34 -0.65
CA ILE A 116 -15.32 0.76 0.73
C ILE A 116 -16.22 1.48 1.74
N GLY A 117 -17.08 2.37 1.27
CA GLY A 117 -18.04 3.10 2.07
C GLY A 117 -19.26 2.27 2.50
N PRO A 118 -20.30 2.94 3.03
CA PRO A 118 -21.48 2.29 3.58
C PRO A 118 -22.59 2.04 2.54
N THR A 119 -22.46 2.53 1.32
CA THR A 119 -23.53 2.48 0.31
C THR A 119 -23.54 1.15 -0.43
N HIS A 120 -24.48 0.99 -1.35
CA HIS A 120 -24.79 -0.32 -1.95
C HIS A 120 -23.83 -0.66 -3.10
N ASP A 121 -23.43 0.38 -3.81
CA ASP A 121 -22.37 0.49 -4.82
C ASP A 121 -20.95 0.29 -4.24
N ASP A 122 -20.73 0.49 -2.94
CA ASP A 122 -19.47 0.13 -2.29
C ASP A 122 -19.29 -1.41 -2.22
N VAL A 123 -18.65 -1.97 -3.25
CA VAL A 123 -18.47 -3.42 -3.46
C VAL A 123 -17.01 -3.88 -3.46
N THR A 124 -16.03 -3.03 -3.14
CA THR A 124 -14.60 -3.38 -3.20
C THR A 124 -14.23 -4.54 -2.26
N TYR A 125 -14.61 -4.48 -0.98
CA TYR A 125 -14.33 -5.57 -0.03
C TYR A 125 -14.93 -6.93 -0.44
N PRO A 126 -16.25 -7.05 -0.72
CA PRO A 126 -16.82 -8.33 -1.13
C PRO A 126 -16.23 -8.85 -2.45
N SER A 127 -15.97 -7.97 -3.42
CA SER A 127 -15.39 -8.34 -4.70
C SER A 127 -13.98 -8.91 -4.53
N ILE A 128 -13.12 -8.26 -3.73
CA ILE A 128 -11.76 -8.75 -3.48
C ILE A 128 -11.79 -10.03 -2.63
N ALA A 129 -12.68 -10.16 -1.64
CA ALA A 129 -12.83 -11.42 -0.91
C ALA A 129 -13.18 -12.59 -1.85
N LYS A 130 -14.11 -12.36 -2.79
CA LYS A 130 -14.50 -13.34 -3.81
C LYS A 130 -13.35 -13.64 -4.78
N ALA A 131 -12.59 -12.63 -5.20
CA ALA A 131 -11.45 -12.77 -6.11
C ALA A 131 -10.39 -13.76 -5.59
N PHE A 132 -10.14 -13.76 -4.29
CA PHE A 132 -9.15 -14.61 -3.63
C PHE A 132 -9.76 -15.80 -2.88
N ASN A 133 -11.08 -16.01 -3.01
CA ASN A 133 -11.81 -17.10 -2.34
C ASN A 133 -11.57 -17.14 -0.81
N VAL A 134 -11.63 -15.97 -0.18
CA VAL A 134 -11.47 -15.80 1.27
C VAL A 134 -12.79 -15.36 1.92
N PRO A 135 -13.03 -15.71 3.19
CA PRO A 135 -14.21 -15.25 3.92
C PRO A 135 -14.31 -13.72 4.00
N LEU A 136 -15.54 -13.23 4.14
CA LEU A 136 -15.85 -11.82 4.36
C LEU A 136 -16.63 -11.70 5.67
N GLU A 137 -16.00 -11.15 6.70
CA GLU A 137 -16.49 -11.19 8.07
C GLU A 137 -16.36 -9.84 8.77
N ILE A 138 -17.20 -9.60 9.77
CA ILE A 138 -17.10 -8.39 10.59
C ILE A 138 -15.80 -8.44 11.38
N HIS A 139 -14.92 -7.46 11.14
CA HIS A 139 -13.67 -7.30 11.87
C HIS A 139 -13.91 -6.57 13.18
N ASP A 140 -13.80 -7.29 14.31
CA ASP A 140 -14.15 -6.79 15.63
C ASP A 140 -13.39 -5.53 16.04
N GLU A 141 -12.08 -5.45 15.77
CA GLU A 141 -11.30 -4.25 16.10
C GLU A 141 -11.79 -3.02 15.31
N THR A 142 -12.08 -3.19 14.02
CA THR A 142 -12.62 -2.11 13.16
C THR A 142 -13.95 -1.63 13.73
N ARG A 143 -14.86 -2.56 14.07
CA ARG A 143 -16.16 -2.24 14.69
C ARG A 143 -15.98 -1.49 16.01
N GLN A 144 -15.06 -1.93 16.86
CA GLN A 144 -14.80 -1.29 18.16
C GLN A 144 -14.22 0.13 17.99
N ARG A 145 -13.23 0.32 17.10
CA ARG A 145 -12.67 1.64 16.80
C ARG A 145 -13.72 2.58 16.20
N MET A 146 -14.56 2.08 15.29
CA MET A 146 -15.67 2.83 14.71
C MET A 146 -16.65 3.29 15.81
N ARG A 147 -17.06 2.38 16.72
CA ARG A 147 -17.92 2.72 17.87
C ARG A 147 -17.29 3.76 18.78
N LYS A 148 -15.98 3.68 19.05
CA LYS A 148 -15.24 4.61 19.93
C LYS A 148 -15.11 6.00 19.31
N LEU A 149 -14.65 6.08 18.06
CA LEU A 149 -14.32 7.33 17.38
C LEU A 149 -15.55 8.09 16.87
N TRP A 150 -16.69 7.43 16.73
CA TRP A 150 -17.94 8.13 16.37
C TRP A 150 -18.68 8.70 17.57
N LYS A 151 -18.55 8.09 18.75
CA LYS A 151 -19.04 8.69 20.00
C LYS A 151 -18.41 10.06 20.27
N SER A 152 -17.18 10.30 19.82
CA SER A 152 -16.46 11.56 20.03
C SER A 152 -16.76 12.65 18.99
N LYS A 153 -17.42 12.34 17.87
CA LYS A 153 -17.79 13.33 16.84
C LYS A 153 -19.20 13.88 17.10
N ARG A 154 -19.29 15.22 17.24
CA ARG A 154 -20.46 16.02 17.67
C ARG A 154 -21.80 15.74 16.95
N ASN A 155 -21.82 15.13 15.77
CA ASN A 155 -23.03 14.96 14.96
C ASN A 155 -23.66 13.55 15.02
N GLU A 156 -23.06 12.58 15.71
CA GLU A 156 -23.61 11.20 15.82
C GLU A 156 -23.47 10.57 17.22
N ALA A 157 -23.25 11.38 18.27
CA ALA A 157 -23.11 10.90 19.66
C ALA A 157 -24.32 10.07 20.17
N THR A 158 -25.47 10.17 19.50
CA THR A 158 -26.73 9.47 19.81
C THR A 158 -26.97 8.20 18.97
N PHE A 159 -26.03 7.78 18.11
CA PHE A 159 -26.22 6.57 17.31
C PHE A 159 -26.19 5.30 18.20
N ASP A 160 -27.26 4.52 18.14
CA ASP A 160 -27.39 3.25 18.85
C ASP A 160 -26.68 2.12 18.08
N TRP A 161 -25.66 1.55 18.71
CA TRP A 161 -24.84 0.46 18.17
C TRP A 161 -25.35 -0.93 18.54
N ASP A 162 -26.33 -1.01 19.43
CA ASP A 162 -26.83 -2.24 20.03
C ASP A 162 -28.22 -2.62 19.48
N THR A 163 -28.94 -1.68 18.84
CA THR A 163 -30.23 -1.95 18.17
C THR A 163 -30.07 -2.15 16.65
N PRO A 164 -30.60 -3.26 16.07
CA PRO A 164 -30.62 -3.48 14.63
C PRO A 164 -31.32 -2.35 13.87
N SER A 165 -30.66 -1.82 12.85
CA SER A 165 -31.21 -0.79 11.95
C SER A 165 -30.50 -0.78 10.61
N ASN A 166 -31.14 -0.24 9.56
CA ASN A 166 -30.50 -0.09 8.24
C ASN A 166 -29.21 0.73 8.32
N ARG A 167 -29.16 1.74 9.20
CA ARG A 167 -27.96 2.53 9.44
C ARG A 167 -26.85 1.68 10.08
N LEU A 168 -27.18 0.83 11.06
CA LEU A 168 -26.21 -0.09 11.66
C LEU A 168 -25.67 -1.07 10.61
N THR A 169 -26.55 -1.67 9.80
CA THR A 169 -26.14 -2.57 8.71
C THR A 169 -25.18 -1.88 7.73
N ALA A 170 -25.52 -0.68 7.25
CA ALA A 170 -24.65 0.12 6.38
C ALA A 170 -23.30 0.45 7.03
N LYS A 171 -23.28 0.79 8.33
CA LYS A 171 -22.04 1.06 9.07
C LYS A 171 -21.19 -0.21 9.25
N LEU A 172 -21.82 -1.35 9.50
CA LEU A 172 -21.13 -2.64 9.63
C LEU A 172 -20.55 -3.15 8.31
N ARG A 173 -21.11 -2.78 7.14
CA ARG A 173 -20.49 -3.08 5.83
C ARG A 173 -19.05 -2.60 5.76
N MET A 174 -18.78 -1.36 6.21
CA MET A 174 -17.42 -0.80 6.25
C MET A 174 -16.48 -1.50 7.24
N ALA A 175 -17.03 -2.23 8.21
CA ALA A 175 -16.27 -3.06 9.16
C ALA A 175 -16.22 -4.53 8.75
N THR A 176 -16.85 -4.92 7.64
CA THR A 176 -16.84 -6.29 7.13
C THR A 176 -15.72 -6.42 6.11
N LEU A 177 -14.65 -7.10 6.49
CA LEU A 177 -13.39 -7.16 5.75
C LEU A 177 -13.11 -8.58 5.25
N PRO A 178 -12.29 -8.76 4.21
CA PRO A 178 -11.72 -10.07 3.89
C PRO A 178 -10.91 -10.62 5.07
N THR A 179 -11.15 -11.88 5.46
CA THR A 179 -10.47 -12.56 6.57
C THR A 179 -9.92 -13.92 6.13
N GLY A 180 -9.19 -14.61 7.02
CA GLY A 180 -8.61 -15.93 6.74
C GLY A 180 -7.14 -15.89 6.33
N ALA A 181 -6.66 -16.96 5.69
CA ALA A 181 -5.25 -17.11 5.33
C ALA A 181 -4.83 -16.07 4.27
N GLY A 182 -3.73 -15.37 4.51
CA GLY A 182 -3.24 -14.30 3.62
C GLY A 182 -4.04 -12.99 3.73
N CYS A 183 -4.91 -12.86 4.74
CA CYS A 183 -5.65 -11.64 5.02
C CYS A 183 -5.23 -11.04 6.38
N ARG A 184 -5.11 -9.72 6.43
CA ARG A 184 -4.91 -8.97 7.69
C ARG A 184 -5.41 -7.55 7.58
N ALA A 185 -5.74 -6.96 8.72
CA ALA A 185 -6.02 -5.53 8.84
C ALA A 185 -4.81 -4.81 9.43
N TYR A 186 -4.39 -3.71 8.81
CA TYR A 186 -3.32 -2.84 9.32
C TYR A 186 -3.88 -1.47 9.68
N PHE A 187 -3.63 -1.02 10.90
CA PHE A 187 -4.02 0.30 11.38
C PHE A 187 -2.80 1.22 11.41
N PRO A 188 -2.69 2.19 10.48
CA PRO A 188 -1.56 3.12 10.43
C PRO A 188 -1.56 4.13 11.60
N SER A 189 -2.72 4.34 12.24
CA SER A 189 -2.88 5.25 13.38
C SER A 189 -3.99 4.79 14.31
N GLU A 190 -3.81 5.04 15.61
CA GLU A 190 -4.85 4.84 16.65
C GLU A 190 -6.04 5.80 16.51
N GLU A 191 -5.88 6.88 15.75
CA GLU A 191 -6.92 7.87 15.50
C GLU A 191 -7.86 7.49 14.34
N LEU A 192 -7.52 6.43 13.60
CA LEU A 192 -8.30 5.94 12.46
C LEU A 192 -9.10 4.70 12.87
N TRP A 193 -10.39 4.71 12.51
CA TRP A 193 -11.25 3.54 12.67
C TRP A 193 -11.12 2.57 11.49
N VAL A 194 -10.74 3.06 10.31
CA VAL A 194 -10.64 2.29 9.08
C VAL A 194 -9.23 1.72 8.95
N PRO A 195 -9.06 0.39 8.79
CA PRO A 195 -7.76 -0.20 8.49
C PRO A 195 -7.48 -0.19 6.99
N ILE A 196 -6.21 -0.43 6.64
CA ILE A 196 -5.85 -0.99 5.34
C ILE A 196 -6.11 -2.49 5.44
N ALA A 197 -7.10 -2.99 4.70
CA ALA A 197 -7.28 -4.44 4.57
C ALA A 197 -6.30 -4.97 3.53
N ILE A 198 -5.55 -6.02 3.89
CA ILE A 198 -4.48 -6.57 3.08
C ILE A 198 -4.84 -8.00 2.74
N VAL A 199 -4.86 -8.32 1.45
CA VAL A 199 -5.28 -9.62 0.89
C VAL A 199 -4.17 -10.14 -0.01
N ASN A 200 -3.93 -11.45 0.04
CA ASN A 200 -2.89 -12.12 -0.74
C ASN A 200 -1.48 -11.52 -0.51
N ASP A 201 -1.25 -10.95 0.68
CA ASP A 201 -0.01 -10.28 1.11
C ASP A 201 0.47 -9.07 0.26
N ASN A 202 -0.18 -8.77 -0.86
CA ASN A 202 0.20 -7.67 -1.77
C ASN A 202 -0.93 -6.73 -2.18
N VAL A 203 -2.21 -7.09 -1.99
CA VAL A 203 -3.35 -6.20 -2.30
C VAL A 203 -3.71 -5.41 -1.05
N HIS A 204 -3.56 -4.10 -1.10
CA HIS A 204 -3.84 -3.16 -0.02
C HIS A 204 -5.07 -2.36 -0.39
N ILE A 205 -6.15 -2.51 0.37
CA ILE A 205 -7.44 -1.89 0.10
C ILE A 205 -7.54 -0.58 0.89
N LEU A 206 -7.70 0.55 0.21
CA LEU A 206 -7.75 1.88 0.81
C LEU A 206 -9.01 2.68 0.40
N PRO A 207 -9.42 3.69 1.20
CA PRO A 207 -10.56 4.56 0.89
C PRO A 207 -10.33 5.47 -0.33
N GLY A 208 -11.44 5.95 -0.93
CA GLY A 208 -11.44 6.92 -2.03
C GLY A 208 -11.20 8.38 -1.57
N ILE A 209 -11.80 8.81 -0.45
CA ILE A 209 -11.06 9.43 0.68
C ILE A 209 -9.70 10.14 0.48
N PRO A 210 -9.44 11.22 -0.29
CA PRO A 210 -8.05 11.61 -0.57
C PRO A 210 -7.18 11.84 0.68
N LEU A 211 -7.69 12.55 1.69
CA LEU A 211 -6.96 12.76 2.94
C LEU A 211 -6.69 11.45 3.70
N LEU A 212 -7.66 10.52 3.72
CA LEU A 212 -7.50 9.23 4.37
C LEU A 212 -6.53 8.33 3.60
N PHE A 213 -6.65 8.31 2.27
CA PHE A 213 -5.79 7.55 1.37
C PHE A 213 -4.31 7.95 1.60
N GLN A 214 -4.04 9.26 1.59
CA GLN A 214 -2.70 9.80 1.84
C GLN A 214 -2.19 9.44 3.23
N GLN A 215 -2.97 9.70 4.28
CA GLN A 215 -2.59 9.40 5.66
C GLN A 215 -2.30 7.90 5.88
N MET A 216 -3.13 7.04 5.29
CA MET A 216 -3.00 5.59 5.42
C MET A 216 -1.77 5.06 4.67
N LEU A 217 -1.51 5.53 3.44
CA LEU A 217 -0.29 5.18 2.70
C LEU A 217 0.98 5.62 3.41
N THR A 218 1.06 6.87 3.87
CA THR A 218 2.24 7.35 4.62
C THR A 218 2.44 6.53 5.90
N GLY A 219 1.37 6.16 6.60
CA GLY A 219 1.45 5.30 7.78
C GLY A 219 1.87 3.85 7.50
N LEU A 220 1.82 3.40 6.23
CA LEU A 220 2.26 2.07 5.80
C LEU A 220 3.78 2.01 5.54
N GLU A 221 4.48 3.16 5.45
CA GLU A 221 5.91 3.22 5.16
C GLU A 221 6.77 2.37 6.10
N LYS A 222 6.42 2.32 7.40
CA LYS A 222 7.15 1.52 8.39
C LYS A 222 7.17 0.03 8.05
N GLU A 223 6.14 -0.45 7.35
CA GLU A 223 6.00 -1.83 6.94
C GLU A 223 6.59 -2.08 5.54
N LEU A 224 6.42 -1.12 4.62
CA LEU A 224 6.90 -1.23 3.24
C LEU A 224 8.40 -1.02 3.13
N VAL A 225 8.95 0.01 3.78
CA VAL A 225 10.36 0.38 3.63
C VAL A 225 11.28 -0.81 3.87
N PRO A 226 11.17 -1.62 4.95
CA PRO A 226 12.01 -2.81 5.13
C PRO A 226 11.96 -3.84 4.00
N ARG A 227 10.88 -3.85 3.21
CA ARG A 227 10.65 -4.75 2.07
C ARG A 227 11.10 -4.16 0.74
N ILE A 228 11.61 -2.93 0.71
CA ILE A 228 12.12 -2.30 -0.50
C ILE A 228 13.64 -2.38 -0.49
N GLU A 229 14.24 -2.89 -1.57
CA GLU A 229 15.69 -2.99 -1.69
C GLU A 229 16.36 -1.63 -1.48
N ALA A 230 17.41 -1.58 -0.66
CA ALA A 230 18.10 -0.32 -0.36
C ALA A 230 18.70 0.32 -1.62
N SER A 231 19.09 -0.49 -2.61
CA SER A 231 19.55 -0.05 -3.93
C SER A 231 18.44 0.51 -4.82
N SER A 232 17.17 0.16 -4.56
CA SER A 232 16.02 0.72 -5.26
C SER A 232 15.62 2.08 -4.69
N ARG A 233 15.90 2.30 -3.40
CA ARG A 233 15.74 3.60 -2.73
C ARG A 233 16.74 4.60 -3.34
N ASN A 234 16.41 5.89 -3.33
CA ASN A 234 17.20 6.99 -3.90
C ASN A 234 17.08 7.19 -5.42
N ILE A 235 15.88 7.03 -5.98
CA ILE A 235 15.63 7.58 -7.31
C ILE A 235 15.79 9.11 -7.27
N PHE A 236 16.54 9.63 -8.21
CA PHE A 236 16.86 11.04 -8.34
C PHE A 236 16.28 11.57 -9.66
N ARG A 237 15.72 12.78 -9.60
CA ARG A 237 15.23 13.52 -10.77
C ARG A 237 16.01 14.83 -10.87
N LEU A 238 16.74 14.98 -11.97
CA LEU A 238 17.26 16.26 -12.42
C LEU A 238 16.24 16.89 -13.37
N MET A 239 16.04 18.21 -13.27
CA MET A 239 15.20 19.00 -14.18
C MET A 239 16.02 20.18 -14.73
N ILE A 240 16.00 20.33 -16.05
CA ILE A 240 16.62 21.43 -16.78
C ILE A 240 15.52 22.16 -17.54
N SER A 241 15.31 23.44 -17.22
CA SER A 241 14.43 24.35 -17.96
C SER A 241 15.21 24.92 -19.14
N THR A 242 14.64 24.92 -20.34
CA THR A 242 15.33 25.28 -21.58
C THR A 242 14.42 26.08 -22.51
N PRO A 243 14.94 27.12 -23.19
CA PRO A 243 14.19 27.85 -24.22
C PRO A 243 14.12 27.11 -25.56
N GLN A 244 14.87 26.01 -25.73
CA GLN A 244 14.92 25.31 -27.01
C GLN A 244 13.60 24.57 -27.28
N PRO A 245 13.06 24.64 -28.51
CA PRO A 245 11.91 23.84 -28.93
C PRO A 245 12.27 22.35 -29.02
N GLU A 246 11.28 21.48 -28.84
CA GLU A 246 11.49 20.02 -28.81
C GLU A 246 12.13 19.48 -30.09
N SER A 247 11.78 20.03 -31.24
CA SER A 247 12.39 19.67 -32.54
C SER A 247 13.89 19.95 -32.60
N GLN A 248 14.39 20.96 -31.87
CA GLN A 248 15.82 21.29 -31.82
C GLN A 248 16.58 20.39 -30.85
N MET A 249 15.92 19.92 -29.78
CA MET A 249 16.53 19.07 -28.76
C MET A 249 16.53 17.57 -29.14
N ALA A 250 15.64 17.13 -30.04
CA ALA A 250 15.35 15.73 -30.29
C ALA A 250 16.58 14.84 -30.55
N ASP A 251 17.49 15.26 -31.44
CA ASP A 251 18.70 14.49 -31.79
C ASP A 251 19.65 14.38 -30.58
N TYR A 252 19.81 15.47 -29.82
CA TYR A 252 20.62 15.48 -28.61
C TYR A 252 20.01 14.59 -27.53
N LEU A 253 18.70 14.68 -27.28
CA LEU A 253 18.03 13.87 -26.26
C LEU A 253 18.08 12.37 -26.61
N THR A 254 18.01 12.02 -27.89
CA THR A 254 18.20 10.64 -28.37
C THR A 254 19.61 10.15 -28.06
N SER A 255 20.64 10.93 -28.42
CA SER A 255 22.04 10.61 -28.15
C SER A 255 22.33 10.54 -26.64
N LEU A 256 21.72 11.43 -25.85
CA LEU A 256 21.83 11.44 -24.40
C LEU A 256 21.18 10.18 -23.82
N GLN A 257 20.00 9.78 -24.28
CA GLN A 257 19.33 8.55 -23.84
C GLN A 257 20.18 7.31 -24.12
N GLU A 258 20.81 7.22 -25.31
CA GLU A 258 21.71 6.11 -25.66
C GLU A 258 22.95 6.06 -24.76
N LYS A 259 23.50 7.22 -24.40
CA LYS A 259 24.65 7.33 -23.49
C LYS A 259 24.32 6.90 -22.06
N VAL A 260 23.12 7.23 -21.57
CA VAL A 260 22.78 7.07 -20.13
C VAL A 260 21.94 5.83 -19.83
N GLN A 261 21.38 5.15 -20.85
CA GLN A 261 20.50 3.99 -20.66
C GLN A 261 21.19 2.79 -19.96
N GLU A 262 22.48 2.56 -20.22
CA GLU A 262 23.24 1.48 -19.57
C GLU A 262 23.37 1.66 -18.05
N ARG A 263 23.25 2.92 -17.59
CA ARG A 263 23.21 3.29 -16.17
C ARG A 263 21.78 3.32 -15.62
N GLY A 264 20.78 2.93 -16.41
CA GLY A 264 19.38 2.94 -16.02
C GLY A 264 18.78 4.33 -15.85
N VAL A 265 19.37 5.36 -16.47
CA VAL A 265 18.83 6.72 -16.48
C VAL A 265 17.87 6.88 -17.66
N LYS A 266 16.71 7.47 -17.39
CA LYS A 266 15.71 7.82 -18.40
C LYS A 266 15.72 9.32 -18.64
N VAL A 267 15.70 9.70 -19.92
CA VAL A 267 15.59 11.08 -20.38
C VAL A 267 14.15 11.32 -20.83
N GLY A 268 13.58 12.46 -20.45
CA GLY A 268 12.27 12.88 -20.91
C GLY A 268 12.24 14.38 -21.20
N SER A 269 11.51 14.78 -22.24
CA SER A 269 11.16 16.17 -22.56
C SER A 269 9.68 16.40 -22.31
N TYR A 270 9.35 17.56 -21.75
CA TYR A 270 7.98 17.97 -21.42
C TYR A 270 7.77 19.38 -21.98
N PRO A 271 7.14 19.50 -23.17
CA PRO A 271 6.77 20.80 -23.70
C PRO A 271 5.66 21.41 -22.86
N ARG A 272 5.72 22.73 -22.67
CA ARG A 272 4.72 23.47 -21.88
C ARG A 272 3.95 24.40 -22.79
N TRP A 273 2.68 24.07 -23.05
CA TRP A 273 1.85 24.84 -23.97
C TRP A 273 1.70 26.29 -23.49
N GLY A 274 1.89 27.25 -24.41
CA GLY A 274 1.80 28.68 -24.09
C GLY A 274 2.93 29.21 -23.20
N LYS A 275 3.96 28.41 -22.90
CA LYS A 275 5.14 28.83 -22.12
C LYS A 275 6.37 28.92 -23.02
N PRO A 276 7.30 29.86 -22.75
CA PRO A 276 8.49 30.05 -23.57
C PRO A 276 9.57 28.98 -23.36
N ARG A 277 9.41 28.13 -22.34
CA ARG A 277 10.45 27.19 -21.91
C ARG A 277 9.89 25.79 -21.71
N ASN A 278 10.65 24.79 -22.15
CA ASN A 278 10.38 23.37 -21.98
C ASN A 278 11.16 22.80 -20.79
N THR A 279 10.73 21.66 -20.27
CA THR A 279 11.43 20.95 -19.20
C THR A 279 12.04 19.66 -19.72
N VAL A 280 13.34 19.47 -19.53
CA VAL A 280 14.01 18.18 -19.73
C VAL A 280 14.32 17.55 -18.38
N THR A 281 14.08 16.25 -18.24
CA THR A 281 14.34 15.51 -17.01
C THR A 281 15.26 14.33 -17.24
N LEU A 282 16.16 14.09 -16.28
CA LEU A 282 16.94 12.86 -16.17
C LEU A 282 16.54 12.17 -14.87
N VAL A 283 16.09 10.92 -14.97
CA VAL A 283 15.59 10.13 -13.83
C VAL A 283 16.36 8.83 -13.73
N GLY A 284 16.99 8.56 -12.59
CA GLY A 284 17.73 7.31 -12.35
C GLY A 284 18.16 7.17 -10.90
N ARG A 285 18.92 6.11 -10.59
CA ARG A 285 19.33 5.78 -9.21
C ARG A 285 20.76 6.20 -8.87
N ASP A 286 21.58 6.48 -9.88
CA ASP A 286 22.96 6.95 -9.71
C ASP A 286 22.99 8.48 -9.68
N ARG A 287 22.81 9.04 -8.48
CA ARG A 287 22.76 10.50 -8.30
C ARG A 287 24.07 11.17 -8.71
N GLU A 288 25.21 10.62 -8.32
CA GLU A 288 26.52 11.22 -8.62
C GLU A 288 26.75 11.29 -10.13
N TYR A 289 26.40 10.23 -10.85
CA TYR A 289 26.46 10.21 -12.31
C TYR A 289 25.53 11.25 -12.95
N ILE A 290 24.26 11.33 -12.51
CA ILE A 290 23.30 12.30 -13.06
C ILE A 290 23.73 13.74 -12.75
N GLU A 291 24.23 14.02 -11.55
CA GLU A 291 24.76 15.34 -11.19
C GLU A 291 25.96 15.72 -12.06
N GLY A 292 26.82 14.76 -12.41
CA GLY A 292 27.93 14.97 -13.34
C GLY A 292 27.51 15.36 -14.77
N LEU A 293 26.26 15.14 -15.15
CA LEU A 293 25.72 15.51 -16.47
C LEU A 293 25.15 16.94 -16.50
N VAL A 294 25.00 17.61 -15.36
CA VAL A 294 24.31 18.92 -15.28
C VAL A 294 24.96 19.95 -16.20
N GLU A 295 26.29 20.09 -16.17
CA GLU A 295 27.00 21.09 -16.97
C GLU A 295 26.88 20.82 -18.47
N GLU A 296 27.05 19.56 -18.88
CA GLU A 296 26.92 19.13 -20.28
C GLU A 296 25.51 19.39 -20.80
N VAL A 297 24.49 18.92 -20.07
CA VAL A 297 23.09 19.02 -20.47
C VAL A 297 22.62 20.47 -20.48
N SER A 298 22.95 21.25 -19.45
CA SER A 298 22.60 22.68 -19.38
C SER A 298 23.22 23.45 -20.53
N LYS A 299 24.48 23.15 -20.90
CA LYS A 299 25.14 23.80 -22.03
C LYS A 299 24.51 23.45 -23.37
N GLN A 300 24.23 22.17 -23.62
CA GLN A 300 23.63 21.71 -24.90
C GLN A 300 22.21 22.25 -25.09
N LEU A 301 21.44 22.33 -24.00
CA LEU A 301 20.06 22.80 -24.03
C LEU A 301 19.93 24.32 -23.84
N GLU A 302 21.02 25.06 -23.65
CA GLU A 302 20.98 26.47 -23.24
C GLU A 302 20.05 26.69 -22.03
N GLY A 303 20.06 25.70 -21.13
CA GLY A 303 19.10 25.56 -20.05
C GLY A 303 19.70 25.86 -18.68
N VAL A 304 18.82 25.94 -17.69
CA VAL A 304 19.18 26.10 -16.28
C VAL A 304 18.55 25.00 -15.46
N ARG A 305 19.26 24.55 -14.42
CA ARG A 305 18.71 23.61 -13.46
C ARG A 305 17.59 24.28 -12.67
N VAL A 306 16.47 23.58 -12.55
CA VAL A 306 15.33 23.96 -11.72
C VAL A 306 14.98 22.83 -10.74
N SER A 307 14.41 23.20 -9.60
CA SER A 307 13.92 22.28 -8.57
C SER A 307 12.45 21.94 -8.77
N VAL A 308 11.70 22.87 -9.36
CA VAL A 308 10.29 22.70 -9.75
C VAL A 308 10.08 23.26 -11.15
N GLU A 309 9.13 22.66 -11.86
CA GLU A 309 8.78 23.13 -13.20
C GLU A 309 8.25 24.57 -13.15
N GLY A 310 8.82 25.44 -13.98
CA GLY A 310 8.46 26.87 -14.04
C GLY A 310 9.08 27.74 -12.95
N GLU A 311 10.05 27.25 -12.19
CA GLU A 311 10.81 28.06 -11.21
C GLU A 311 11.43 29.32 -11.83
N ASP A 312 11.78 29.26 -13.12
CA ASP A 312 12.41 30.32 -13.88
C ASP A 312 11.47 31.02 -14.88
N ASP A 313 10.16 30.79 -14.76
CA ASP A 313 9.16 31.53 -15.54
C ASP A 313 9.05 32.97 -15.00
N SER A 314 9.01 33.96 -15.89
CA SER A 314 8.77 35.35 -15.51
C SER A 314 7.27 35.65 -15.40
N GLU A 315 6.89 36.67 -14.61
CA GLU A 315 5.48 37.07 -14.43
C GLU A 315 4.77 37.46 -15.75
N GLY A 316 5.52 37.74 -16.83
CA GLY A 316 4.99 38.00 -18.16
C GLY A 316 4.76 36.77 -19.04
N ASP A 317 5.14 35.58 -18.56
CA ASP A 317 5.00 34.30 -19.26
C ASP A 317 3.67 33.60 -18.92
N GLU A 318 2.71 34.31 -18.30
CA GLU A 318 1.34 33.82 -18.18
C GLU A 318 0.74 33.62 -19.57
N ALA A 319 0.13 32.45 -19.77
CA ALA A 319 -0.34 32.01 -21.07
C ALA A 319 -1.27 33.07 -21.66
N VAL A 320 -1.05 33.40 -22.94
CA VAL A 320 -2.10 34.00 -23.77
C VAL A 320 -3.22 32.97 -23.84
N GLU A 321 -4.24 33.10 -23.00
CA GLU A 321 -5.46 32.29 -23.09
C GLU A 321 -6.07 32.53 -24.48
N GLY A 322 -6.00 31.50 -25.33
CA GLY A 322 -6.46 31.59 -26.71
C GLY A 322 -6.59 30.22 -27.36
N VAL A 323 -7.71 29.55 -27.06
CA VAL A 323 -8.76 28.96 -27.94
C VAL A 323 -9.49 27.87 -27.17
#